data_AF-K7NJQ7-F1
#
_entry.id   AF-K7NJQ7-F1
#
_cell.length_a   1.000
_cell.length_b   1.000
_cell.length_c   1.000
_cell.angle_alpha   90.00
_cell.angle_beta   90.00
_cell.angle_gamma   90.00
#
_symmetry.space_group_name_H-M   'P 1'
#
loop_
_entity.id
_entity.type
_entity.pdbx_description
1 polymer ?
#
loop_
_entity_poly.entity_id
_entity_poly.type
_entity_poly.pdbx_seq_one_letter_code
_entity_poly.pdbx_strand_id
1 'polypeptide(L)'
;DIVSFPEVFASFVPLLNEIVKENKIPETLRLKMTSIASLIKGKIDEHEKLRQPLRMRMKKPMPIKQFNPRFEENFVHGKDYDPDRERAQRKKLERQIKQEAKGAARELRKDNYFLQEEKARERAVAEEERADRYKKAMA
;
A
#
# COMPACT_ATOMS: atom_id res chain seq x y z
N ASP A 1 39.61 -26.22 1.89
CA ASP A 1 39.40 -26.58 0.47
C ASP A 1 39.39 -25.33 -0.40
N ILE A 2 40.35 -25.25 -1.32
CA ILE A 2 40.49 -24.14 -2.25
C ILE A 2 39.77 -24.53 -3.54
N VAL A 3 38.80 -23.73 -4.01
CA VAL A 3 38.04 -24.02 -5.24
C VAL A 3 38.94 -24.00 -6.49
N SER A 4 40.06 -23.27 -6.42
CA SER A 4 41.10 -23.23 -7.44
C SER A 4 42.19 -24.30 -7.26
N PHE A 5 41.92 -25.38 -6.51
CA PHE A 5 42.89 -26.45 -6.29
C PHE A 5 43.38 -27.10 -7.60
N PRO A 6 42.51 -27.44 -8.58
CA PRO A 6 42.97 -27.96 -9.87
C PRO A 6 43.92 -26.99 -10.59
N GLU A 7 43.62 -25.70 -10.62
CA GLU A 7 44.45 -24.70 -11.30
C GLU A 7 45.82 -24.51 -10.67
N VAL A 8 45.91 -24.65 -9.33
CA VAL A 8 47.17 -24.51 -8.61
C VAL A 8 48.00 -25.78 -8.75
N PHE A 9 47.41 -26.98 -8.65
CA PHE A 9 48.15 -28.23 -8.49
C PHE A 9 48.29 -29.07 -9.77
N ALA A 10 47.53 -28.80 -10.84
CA ALA A 10 47.58 -29.59 -12.06
C ALA A 10 48.95 -29.59 -12.74
N SER A 11 49.69 -28.47 -12.69
CA SER A 11 51.02 -28.35 -13.29
C SER A 11 52.10 -29.16 -12.55
N PHE A 12 51.90 -29.48 -11.27
CA PHE A 12 52.88 -30.22 -10.47
C PHE A 12 52.89 -31.71 -10.77
N VAL A 13 51.76 -32.29 -11.17
CA VAL A 13 51.65 -33.72 -11.52
C VAL A 13 52.61 -34.12 -12.67
N PRO A 14 52.63 -33.44 -13.84
CA PRO A 14 53.55 -33.78 -14.91
C PRO A 14 55.01 -33.52 -14.51
N LEU A 15 55.31 -32.43 -13.79
CA LEU A 15 56.66 -32.13 -13.29
C LEU A 15 57.19 -33.22 -12.36
N LEU A 16 56.37 -33.69 -11.41
CA LEU A 16 56.76 -34.78 -10.51
C LEU A 16 56.98 -36.09 -11.28
N ASN A 17 56.16 -36.36 -12.30
CA ASN A 17 56.32 -37.55 -13.15
C ASN A 17 57.57 -37.50 -14.04
N GLU A 18 58.00 -36.32 -14.49
CA GLU A 18 59.24 -36.13 -15.24
C GLU A 18 60.47 -36.32 -14.34
N ILE A 19 60.46 -35.71 -13.16
CA ILE A 19 61.53 -35.83 -12.16
C ILE A 19 61.71 -37.30 -11.74
N VAL A 20 60.62 -38.04 -11.53
CA VAL A 20 60.65 -39.48 -11.20
C VAL A 20 61.29 -40.34 -12.29
N LYS A 21 61.23 -39.93 -13.56
CA LYS A 21 61.87 -40.65 -14.69
C LYS A 21 63.38 -40.46 -14.74
N GLU A 22 63.93 -39.44 -14.07
CA GLU A 22 65.38 -39.25 -14.00
C GLU A 22 66.04 -40.28 -13.08
N ASN A 23 67.08 -40.96 -13.58
CA ASN A 23 67.81 -42.00 -12.85
C ASN A 23 68.70 -41.48 -11.69
N LYS A 24 68.65 -40.18 -11.38
CA LYS A 24 69.53 -39.52 -10.40
C LYS A 24 68.93 -39.46 -9.00
N ILE A 25 67.73 -40.01 -8.79
CA ILE A 25 66.95 -39.85 -7.55
C ILE A 25 66.95 -41.13 -6.72
N PRO A 26 67.19 -41.06 -5.41
CA PRO A 26 67.06 -42.20 -4.50
C PRO A 26 65.65 -42.81 -4.49
N GLU A 27 65.56 -44.13 -4.40
CA GLU A 27 64.30 -44.88 -4.47
C GLU A 27 63.28 -44.46 -3.40
N THR A 28 63.75 -44.10 -2.20
CA THR A 28 62.88 -43.61 -1.11
C THR A 28 62.19 -42.30 -1.46
N LEU A 29 62.86 -41.41 -2.19
CA LEU A 29 62.29 -40.14 -2.64
C LEU A 29 61.34 -40.36 -3.83
N ARG A 30 61.67 -41.33 -4.70
CA ARG A 30 60.81 -41.75 -5.81
C ARG A 30 59.44 -42.22 -5.32
N LEU A 31 59.40 -43.09 -4.32
CA LEU A 31 58.15 -43.59 -3.71
C LEU A 31 57.31 -42.47 -3.08
N LYS A 32 57.96 -41.50 -2.42
CA LYS A 32 57.25 -40.34 -1.85
C LYS A 32 56.69 -39.44 -2.95
N MET A 33 57.45 -39.19 -4.01
CA MET A 33 57.01 -38.37 -5.14
C MET A 33 55.84 -39.01 -5.89
N THR A 34 55.85 -40.32 -6.13
CA THR A 34 54.73 -41.02 -6.76
C THR A 34 53.49 -41.05 -5.87
N SER A 35 53.67 -41.21 -4.56
CA SER A 35 52.56 -41.12 -3.58
C SER A 35 51.95 -39.71 -3.53
N ILE A 36 52.76 -38.66 -3.61
CA ILE A 36 52.27 -37.27 -3.67
C ILE A 36 51.55 -37.01 -4.99
N ALA A 37 52.10 -37.46 -6.12
CA ALA A 37 51.48 -37.29 -7.43
C ALA A 37 50.11 -37.99 -7.52
N SER A 38 49.98 -39.20 -6.95
CA SER A 38 48.70 -39.93 -6.92
C SER A 38 47.68 -39.25 -5.99
N LEU A 39 48.13 -38.73 -4.84
CA LEU A 39 47.29 -37.98 -3.92
C LEU A 39 46.77 -36.68 -4.54
N ILE A 40 47.64 -35.93 -5.22
CA ILE A 40 47.25 -34.69 -5.92
C ILE A 40 46.24 -35.02 -7.02
N LYS A 41 46.48 -36.06 -7.82
CA LYS A 41 45.54 -36.48 -8.88
C LYS A 41 44.17 -36.87 -8.31
N GLY A 42 44.13 -37.66 -7.24
CA GLY A 42 42.88 -38.01 -6.58
C GLY A 42 42.12 -36.78 -6.05
N LYS A 43 42.84 -35.78 -5.52
CA LYS A 43 42.24 -34.53 -5.07
C LYS A 43 41.75 -33.64 -6.21
N ILE A 44 42.47 -33.59 -7.34
CA ILE A 44 42.00 -32.88 -8.54
C ILE A 44 40.67 -33.49 -9.02
N ASP A 45 40.59 -34.81 -9.15
CA ASP A 45 39.36 -35.50 -9.59
C ASP A 45 38.17 -35.27 -8.64
N GLU A 46 38.43 -35.22 -7.33
CA GLU A 46 37.43 -34.88 -6.31
C GLU A 46 36.93 -33.43 -6.47
N HIS A 47 37.85 -32.47 -6.62
CA HIS A 47 37.53 -31.06 -6.78
C HIS A 47 36.81 -30.75 -8.10
N GLU A 48 37.15 -31.44 -9.19
CA GLU A 48 36.47 -31.29 -10.48
C GLU A 48 35.02 -31.77 -10.42
N LYS A 49 34.75 -32.90 -9.76
CA LYS A 49 33.39 -33.43 -9.58
C LYS A 49 32.50 -32.53 -8.74
N LEU A 50 33.07 -31.85 -7.74
CA LEU A 50 32.33 -30.95 -6.84
C LEU A 50 32.26 -29.52 -7.37
N ARG A 51 32.90 -29.22 -8.50
CA ARG A 51 33.04 -27.86 -9.00
C ARG A 51 31.71 -27.26 -9.43
N GLN A 52 31.42 -26.06 -8.94
CA GLN A 52 30.25 -25.28 -9.34
C GLN A 52 30.67 -23.91 -9.88
N PRO A 53 29.92 -23.35 -10.85
CA PRO A 53 30.19 -22.01 -11.36
C PRO A 53 29.97 -20.96 -10.27
N LEU A 54 30.80 -19.92 -10.28
CA LEU A 54 30.78 -18.88 -9.28
C LEU A 54 29.49 -18.04 -9.38
N ARG A 55 28.70 -18.01 -8.30
CA ARG A 55 27.50 -17.17 -8.19
C ARG A 55 27.78 -15.96 -7.29
N MET A 56 28.48 -14.95 -7.81
CA MET A 56 28.73 -13.71 -7.07
C MET A 56 27.53 -12.78 -7.09
N ARG A 57 27.43 -11.92 -6.07
CA ARG A 57 26.51 -10.78 -6.02
C ARG A 57 25.02 -11.14 -6.09
N MET A 58 24.65 -12.32 -5.60
CA MET A 58 23.25 -12.67 -5.38
C MET A 58 22.70 -11.86 -4.20
N LYS A 59 21.94 -10.79 -4.49
CA LYS A 59 21.25 -9.98 -3.48
C LYS A 59 19.79 -10.41 -3.41
N LYS A 60 19.27 -10.55 -2.19
CA LYS A 60 17.83 -10.74 -1.99
C LYS A 60 17.11 -9.45 -2.43
N PRO A 61 15.98 -9.54 -3.13
CA PRO A 61 15.19 -8.36 -3.48
C PRO A 61 14.72 -7.66 -2.20
N MET A 62 14.67 -6.33 -2.23
CA MET A 62 14.12 -5.59 -1.11
C MET A 62 12.60 -5.76 -1.06
N PRO A 63 12.01 -5.99 0.13
CA PRO A 63 10.56 -6.08 0.26
C PRO A 63 9.90 -4.74 -0.08
N ILE A 64 8.65 -4.81 -0.53
CA ILE A 64 7.83 -3.63 -0.82
C ILE A 64 7.62 -2.85 0.49
N LYS A 65 7.74 -1.52 0.42
CA LYS A 65 7.47 -0.64 1.56
C LYS A 65 6.00 -0.75 1.94
N GLN A 66 5.74 -1.16 3.18
CA GLN A 66 4.40 -1.19 3.76
C GLN A 66 4.11 0.15 4.43
N PHE A 67 2.87 0.63 4.31
CA PHE A 67 2.41 1.87 4.94
C PHE A 67 1.26 1.57 5.90
N ASN A 68 1.21 2.34 6.99
CA ASN A 68 0.14 2.20 7.97
C ASN A 68 -1.11 2.96 7.49
N PRO A 69 -2.30 2.33 7.51
CA PRO A 69 -3.53 3.00 7.18
C PRO A 69 -3.85 4.09 8.21
N ARG A 70 -4.40 5.21 7.75
CA ARG A 70 -4.88 6.29 8.61
C ARG A 70 -6.39 6.11 8.83
N PHE A 71 -6.79 5.77 10.05
CA PHE A 71 -8.19 5.63 10.45
C PHE A 71 -8.39 6.08 11.90
N GLU A 72 -9.64 6.34 12.27
CA GLU A 72 -10.07 6.62 13.64
C GLU A 72 -10.53 5.31 14.29
N GLU A 73 -9.99 4.95 15.45
CA GLU A 73 -10.36 3.71 16.15
C GLU A 73 -11.83 3.72 16.59
N ASN A 74 -12.32 4.87 17.05
CA ASN A 74 -13.71 5.08 17.48
C ASN A 74 -14.50 5.86 16.44
N PHE A 75 -14.62 5.31 15.23
CA PHE A 75 -15.35 5.95 14.13
C PHE A 75 -16.87 5.98 14.39
N VAL A 76 -17.46 7.17 14.28
CA VAL A 76 -18.89 7.43 14.39
C VAL A 76 -19.34 8.17 13.14
N HIS A 77 -20.33 7.60 12.45
CA HIS A 77 -20.88 8.21 11.24
C HIS A 77 -21.50 9.59 11.54
N GLY A 78 -21.19 10.59 10.71
CA GLY A 78 -21.69 11.96 10.84
C GLY A 78 -20.89 12.87 11.80
N LYS A 79 -19.89 12.34 12.51
CA LYS A 79 -18.97 13.14 13.33
C LYS A 79 -17.87 13.75 12.46
N ASP A 80 -17.52 15.01 12.73
CA ASP A 80 -16.39 15.69 12.10
C ASP A 80 -15.13 15.45 12.95
N TYR A 81 -14.10 14.83 12.35
CA TYR A 81 -12.82 14.48 12.98
C TYR A 81 -11.71 15.47 12.58
N ASP A 82 -12.08 16.74 12.37
CA ASP A 82 -11.12 17.82 12.11
C ASP A 82 -10.17 17.97 13.32
N PRO A 83 -8.84 17.92 13.14
CA PRO A 83 -7.90 18.13 14.23
C PRO A 83 -7.98 19.55 14.80
N ASP A 84 -8.43 20.53 14.00
CA ASP A 84 -8.62 21.91 14.40
C ASP A 84 -10.04 22.12 14.98
N ARG A 85 -10.10 22.31 16.30
CA ARG A 85 -11.36 22.46 17.04
C ARG A 85 -12.13 23.71 16.63
N GLU A 86 -11.46 24.82 16.36
CA GLU A 86 -12.13 26.07 15.99
C GLU A 86 -12.83 25.94 14.63
N ARG A 87 -12.17 25.26 13.69
CA ARG A 87 -12.72 24.99 12.37
C ARG A 87 -13.93 24.06 12.45
N ALA A 88 -13.86 23.01 13.26
CA ALA A 88 -14.98 22.10 13.49
C ALA A 88 -16.19 22.84 14.10
N GLN A 89 -15.96 23.68 15.10
CA GLN A 89 -17.02 24.46 15.74
C GLN A 89 -17.68 25.46 14.78
N ARG A 90 -16.88 26.15 13.96
CA ARG A 90 -17.38 27.09 12.95
C ARG A 90 -18.29 26.39 11.94
N LYS A 91 -17.83 25.25 11.38
CA LYS A 91 -18.66 24.43 10.48
C LYS A 91 -19.95 23.97 11.14
N LYS A 92 -19.90 23.59 12.43
CA LYS A 92 -21.10 23.20 13.19
C LYS A 92 -22.10 24.35 13.28
N LEU A 93 -21.65 25.55 13.65
CA LEU A 93 -22.50 26.73 13.77
C LEU A 93 -23.10 27.14 12.42
N GLU A 94 -22.31 27.13 11.34
CA GLU A 94 -22.80 27.43 9.99
C GLU A 94 -23.88 26.44 9.53
N ARG A 95 -23.74 25.15 9.85
CA ARG A 95 -24.76 24.13 9.55
C ARG A 95 -26.06 24.43 10.30
N GLN A 96 -25.97 24.77 11.59
CA GLN A 96 -27.13 25.13 12.40
C GLN A 96 -27.84 26.37 11.85
N ILE A 97 -27.11 27.45 11.57
CA ILE A 97 -27.67 28.68 10.99
C ILE A 97 -28.42 28.38 9.68
N LYS A 98 -27.83 27.58 8.79
CA LYS A 98 -28.48 27.21 7.51
C LYS A 98 -29.73 26.36 7.72
N GLN A 99 -29.73 25.46 8.70
CA GLN A 99 -30.87 24.62 9.00
C GLN A 99 -32.03 25.44 9.58
N GLU A 100 -31.75 26.29 10.57
CA GLU A 100 -32.73 27.19 11.19
C GLU A 100 -33.31 28.17 10.17
N ALA A 101 -32.46 28.82 9.37
CA ALA A 101 -32.91 29.75 8.34
C ALA A 101 -33.81 29.08 7.30
N LYS A 102 -33.50 27.84 6.89
CA LYS A 102 -34.35 27.06 5.98
C LYS A 102 -35.67 26.64 6.64
N GLY A 103 -35.64 26.28 7.92
CA GLY A 103 -36.84 25.94 8.69
C GLY A 103 -37.78 27.13 8.81
N ALA A 104 -37.28 28.26 9.30
CA ALA A 104 -38.03 29.50 9.44
C ALA A 104 -38.65 29.96 8.10
N ALA A 105 -37.87 29.93 7.02
CA ALA A 105 -38.38 30.30 5.70
C ALA A 105 -39.48 29.36 5.18
N ARG A 106 -39.47 28.07 5.56
CA ARG A 106 -40.54 27.13 5.19
C ARG A 106 -41.82 27.41 5.97
N GLU A 107 -41.73 27.67 7.26
CA GLU A 107 -42.90 27.99 8.09
C GLU A 107 -43.55 29.32 7.64
N LEU A 108 -42.76 30.37 7.42
CA LEU A 108 -43.28 31.65 6.90
C LEU A 108 -44.03 31.50 5.56
N ARG A 109 -43.58 30.60 4.68
CA ARG A 109 -44.28 30.31 3.42
C ARG A 109 -45.62 29.62 3.67
N LYS A 110 -45.66 28.62 4.56
CA LYS A 110 -46.90 27.93 4.91
C LYS A 110 -47.91 28.89 5.53
N ASP A 111 -47.47 29.74 6.46
CA ASP A 111 -48.31 30.73 7.11
C ASP A 111 -48.88 31.72 6.09
N ASN A 112 -48.05 32.15 5.11
CA ASN A 112 -48.52 33.04 4.05
C ASN A 112 -49.58 32.37 3.18
N TYR A 113 -49.38 31.10 2.77
CA TYR A 113 -50.41 30.36 2.03
C TYR A 113 -51.71 30.22 2.84
N PHE A 114 -51.61 29.89 4.12
CA PHE A 114 -52.77 29.78 5.00
C PHE A 114 -53.54 31.12 5.11
N LEU A 115 -52.84 32.23 5.34
CA LEU A 115 -53.46 33.55 5.41
C LEU A 115 -54.08 33.99 4.07
N GLN A 116 -53.50 33.58 2.94
CA GLN A 116 -54.06 33.84 1.61
C GLN A 116 -55.37 33.08 1.40
N GLU A 117 -55.41 31.80 1.76
CA GLU A 117 -56.64 31.01 1.69
C GLU A 117 -57.75 31.58 2.57
N GLU A 118 -57.43 31.95 3.80
CA GLU A 118 -58.41 32.52 4.74
C GLU A 118 -58.98 33.85 4.21
N LYS A 119 -58.11 34.75 3.74
CA LYS A 119 -58.53 36.01 3.10
C LYS A 119 -59.36 35.78 1.84
N ALA A 120 -59.05 34.74 1.06
CA ALA A 120 -59.83 34.40 -0.13
C ALA A 120 -61.24 33.91 0.25
N ARG A 121 -61.36 33.08 1.30
CA ARG A 121 -62.68 32.65 1.83
C ARG A 121 -63.49 33.84 2.34
N GLU A 122 -62.89 34.72 3.14
CA GLU A 122 -63.57 35.92 3.64
C GLU A 122 -64.08 36.81 2.50
N ARG A 123 -63.26 37.01 1.46
CA ARG A 123 -63.66 37.79 0.27
C ARG A 123 -64.80 37.12 -0.49
N ALA A 124 -64.76 35.80 -0.68
CA ALA A 124 -65.82 35.06 -1.36
C ALA A 124 -67.16 35.20 -0.63
N VAL A 125 -67.18 35.02 0.69
CA VAL A 125 -68.39 35.22 1.52
C VAL A 125 -68.90 36.66 1.41
N ALA A 126 -68.02 37.66 1.49
CA ALA A 126 -68.41 39.06 1.37
C ALA A 126 -68.94 39.42 -0.04
N GLU A 127 -68.44 38.78 -1.10
CA GLU A 127 -68.95 38.92 -2.47
C GLU A 127 -70.32 38.27 -2.63
N GLU A 128 -70.53 37.07 -2.10
CA GLU A 128 -71.84 36.40 -2.07
C GLU A 128 -72.88 37.26 -1.34
N GLU A 129 -72.57 37.76 -0.14
CA GLU A 129 -73.45 38.66 0.60
C GLU A 129 -73.77 39.94 -0.18
N ARG A 130 -72.79 40.53 -0.87
CA ARG A 130 -72.99 41.73 -1.67
C ARG A 130 -73.90 41.45 -2.87
N ALA A 131 -73.69 40.31 -3.54
CA ALA A 131 -74.52 39.87 -4.65
C ALA A 131 -75.97 39.63 -4.23
N ASP A 132 -76.20 39.01 -3.07
CA ASP A 132 -77.53 38.77 -2.53
C ASP A 132 -78.25 40.07 -2.13
N ARG A 133 -77.53 41.01 -1.50
CA ARG A 133 -78.08 42.36 -1.22
C ARG A 133 -78.47 43.09 -2.50
N TYR A 134 -77.63 43.03 -3.53
CA TYR A 134 -77.90 43.66 -4.82
C TYR A 134 -79.14 43.04 -5.50
N LYS A 135 -79.25 41.71 -5.52
CA LYS A 135 -80.44 41.00 -6.05
C LYS A 135 -81.72 41.41 -5.31
N LYS A 136 -81.69 41.51 -3.98
CA LYS A 136 -82.84 41.96 -3.17
C LYS A 136 -83.24 43.41 -3.42
N ALA A 137 -82.31 44.28 -3.80
CA ALA A 137 -82.59 45.68 -4.11
C ALA A 137 -83.13 45.89 -5.54
N MET A 138 -82.95 44.91 -6.43
CA MET A 138 -83.41 44.93 -7.83
C MET A 138 -84.77 44.22 -8.05
N ALA A 139 -85.27 43.49 -7.04
CA ALA A 139 -86.61 42.89 -7.01
C ALA A 139 -87.61 43.83 -6.36
#